data_AF-A0A7X8U2N9-F1
#
_entry.id   AF-A0A7X8U2N9-F1
#
_cell.length_a   1.000
_cell.length_b   1.000
_cell.length_c   1.000
_cell.angle_alpha   90.00
_cell.angle_beta   90.00
_cell.angle_gamma   90.00
#
_symmetry.space_group_name_H-M   'P 1'
#
loop_
_entity.id
_entity.type
_entity.pdbx_description
1 polymer ?
#
loop_
_entity_poly.entity_id
_entity_poly.type
_entity_poly.pdbx_seq_one_letter_code
_entity_poly.pdbx_strand_id
1 'polypeptide(L)'
;MDQLQPLPKLQQGEKIGILVITLANPYWVSLKDSYERAAQELGVTVEVMAAPTENDAKSQLETLQAMVAKDYKGLIVSPIEPFNLVPGVLAANKKGIKVV
;
A
#
# COMPACT_ATOMS: atom_id res chain seq x y z
N MET A 1 -22.98 4.40 -5.00
CA MET A 1 -22.01 3.29 -4.90
C MET A 1 -22.09 2.34 -6.11
N ASP A 2 -22.93 2.66 -7.10
CA ASP A 2 -23.28 1.83 -8.27
C ASP A 2 -22.27 1.82 -9.43
N GLN A 3 -21.06 2.35 -9.24
CA GLN A 3 -20.02 2.37 -10.28
C GLN A 3 -18.86 1.42 -10.01
N LEU A 4 -18.81 0.79 -8.84
CA LEU A 4 -17.81 -0.22 -8.54
C LEU A 4 -18.35 -1.56 -9.02
N GLN A 5 -17.55 -2.26 -9.84
CA GLN A 5 -17.79 -3.68 -10.13
C GLN A 5 -17.98 -4.42 -8.80
N PRO A 6 -18.82 -5.49 -8.76
CA PRO A 6 -19.02 -6.25 -7.54
C PRO A 6 -17.65 -6.64 -6.99
N LEU A 7 -17.42 -6.32 -5.71
CA LEU A 7 -16.16 -6.63 -5.06
C LEU A 7 -15.87 -8.13 -5.27
N PRO A 8 -14.64 -8.50 -5.65
CA PRO A 8 -14.28 -9.90 -5.71
C PRO A 8 -14.56 -10.54 -4.35
N LYS A 9 -14.78 -11.86 -4.32
CA LYS A 9 -14.91 -12.58 -3.05
C LYS A 9 -13.61 -12.41 -2.26
N LEU A 10 -13.60 -11.43 -1.35
CA LEU A 10 -12.50 -11.22 -0.42
C LEU A 10 -12.44 -12.44 0.49
N GLN A 11 -11.27 -13.07 0.57
CA GLN A 11 -11.09 -14.09 1.59
C GLN A 11 -10.80 -13.38 2.91
N GLN A 12 -11.54 -13.72 3.97
CA GLN A 12 -11.27 -13.16 5.29
C GLN A 12 -9.80 -13.42 5.67
N GLY A 13 -9.11 -12.38 6.11
CA GLY A 13 -7.71 -12.46 6.53
C GLY A 13 -6.68 -12.24 5.42
N GLU A 14 -7.08 -11.84 4.21
CA GLU A 14 -6.11 -11.36 3.20
C GLU A 14 -5.34 -10.15 3.73
N LYS A 15 -4.02 -10.15 3.46
CA LYS A 15 -3.12 -9.08 3.89
C LYS A 15 -2.81 -8.14 2.73
N ILE A 16 -3.12 -6.86 2.91
CA ILE A 16 -2.84 -5.79 1.95
C ILE A 16 -1.77 -4.88 2.54
N GLY A 17 -0.70 -4.63 1.78
CA GLY A 17 0.32 -3.66 2.16
C GLY A 17 0.01 -2.30 1.55
N ILE A 18 0.20 -1.23 2.30
CA ILE A 18 -0.06 0.13 1.84
C ILE A 18 1.17 0.97 2.13
N LEU A 19 1.74 1.60 1.11
CA LEU A 19 2.89 2.48 1.24
C LEU A 19 2.48 3.91 0.90
N VAL A 20 2.36 4.74 1.93
CA VAL A 20 2.07 6.17 1.78
C VAL A 20 3.36 6.99 1.74
N ILE A 21 3.25 8.29 1.42
CA ILE A 21 4.42 9.18 1.32
C ILE A 21 5.09 9.35 2.69
N THR A 22 4.36 9.81 3.69
CA THR A 22 4.87 10.02 5.05
C THR A 22 3.75 9.78 6.06
N LEU A 23 4.04 9.70 7.35
CA LEU A 23 3.06 9.86 8.43
C LEU A 23 3.37 11.09 9.29
N ALA A 24 4.23 11.99 8.82
CA ALA A 24 4.65 13.20 9.53
C ALA A 24 3.61 14.33 9.50
N ASN A 25 2.51 14.19 8.73
CA ASN A 25 1.46 15.20 8.65
C ASN A 25 0.05 14.59 8.72
N PRO A 26 -0.97 15.41 9.06
CA PRO A 26 -2.33 14.92 9.30
C PRO A 26 -3.03 14.32 8.09
N TYR A 27 -2.67 14.74 6.87
CA TYR A 27 -3.31 14.24 5.65
C TYR A 27 -3.07 12.74 5.49
N TRP A 28 -1.81 12.30 5.60
CA TRP A 28 -1.46 10.89 5.47
C TRP A 28 -1.85 10.05 6.69
N VAL A 29 -1.87 10.64 7.88
CA VAL A 29 -2.44 9.99 9.08
C VAL A 29 -3.93 9.71 8.88
N SER A 30 -4.70 10.69 8.37
CA SER A 30 -6.11 10.48 8.06
C SER A 30 -6.34 9.43 6.97
N LEU A 31 -5.45 9.32 5.99
CA LEU A 31 -5.51 8.26 4.98
C LEU A 31 -5.25 6.88 5.61
N LYS A 32 -4.24 6.75 6.48
CA LYS A 32 -4.00 5.52 7.25
C LYS A 32 -5.26 5.08 8.00
N ASP A 33 -5.89 6.00 8.73
CA ASP A 33 -7.10 5.68 9.50
C ASP A 33 -8.26 5.25 8.60
N SER A 34 -8.35 5.83 7.39
CA SER A 34 -9.36 5.45 6.40
C SER A 34 -9.12 4.05 5.85
N TYR A 35 -7.86 3.67 5.60
CA TYR A 35 -7.49 2.31 5.19
C TYR A 35 -7.80 1.29 6.28
N GLU A 36 -7.48 1.59 7.53
CA GLU A 36 -7.77 0.70 8.67
C GLU A 36 -9.28 0.51 8.85
N ARG A 37 -10.08 1.57 8.68
CA ARG A 37 -11.54 1.49 8.71
C ARG A 37 -12.09 0.62 7.60
N ALA A 38 -11.64 0.84 6.36
CA ALA A 38 -12.06 0.03 5.21
C ALA A 38 -11.65 -1.44 5.39
N ALA A 39 -10.49 -1.70 5.99
CA ALA A 39 -10.03 -3.05 6.27
C ALA A 39 -10.98 -3.80 7.23
N GLN A 40 -11.46 -3.11 8.27
CA GLN A 40 -12.43 -3.64 9.22
C GLN A 40 -13.78 -3.93 8.54
N GLU A 41 -14.27 -3.02 7.71
CA GLU A 41 -15.53 -3.18 6.97
C GLU A 41 -15.47 -4.35 5.97
N LEU A 42 -14.30 -4.57 5.37
CA LEU A 42 -14.08 -5.60 4.35
C LEU A 42 -13.56 -6.94 4.92
N GLY A 43 -13.24 -7.01 6.20
CA GLY A 43 -12.72 -8.23 6.84
C GLY A 43 -11.30 -8.62 6.39
N VAL A 44 -10.49 -7.64 5.97
CA VAL A 44 -9.10 -7.82 5.53
C VAL A 44 -8.14 -7.21 6.56
N THR A 45 -6.86 -7.55 6.45
CA THR A 45 -5.80 -6.93 7.26
C THR A 45 -4.98 -5.98 6.40
N VAL A 46 -4.72 -4.77 6.91
CA VAL A 46 -3.87 -3.79 6.25
C VAL A 46 -2.61 -3.52 7.06
N GLU A 47 -1.50 -3.33 6.38
CA GLU A 47 -0.26 -2.84 6.98
C GLU A 47 0.16 -1.57 6.25
N VAL A 48 0.05 -0.43 6.94
CA VAL A 48 0.41 0.88 6.40
C VAL A 48 1.85 1.21 6.80
N MET A 49 2.70 1.42 5.80
CA MET A 49 4.09 1.84 5.91
C MET A 49 4.27 3.20 5.23
N ALA A 50 5.33 3.92 5.60
CA ALA A 50 5.62 5.24 5.02
C ALA A 50 7.12 5.51 5.03
N ALA A 51 7.56 6.48 4.21
CA ALA A 51 8.91 7.02 4.34
C ALA A 51 9.01 7.92 5.59
N PRO A 52 10.23 8.12 6.14
CA PRO A 52 10.42 9.01 7.29
C PRO A 52 9.95 10.45 7.03
N THR A 53 10.18 10.95 5.82
CA THR A 53 9.85 12.32 5.41
C THR A 53 9.31 12.35 3.97
N GLU A 54 8.67 13.46 3.60
CA GLU A 54 8.03 13.63 2.28
C GLU A 54 9.01 13.72 1.09
N ASN A 55 10.30 13.89 1.36
CA ASN A 55 11.36 14.02 0.37
C ASN A 55 12.32 12.83 0.37
N ASP A 56 12.06 11.78 1.16
CA ASP A 56 12.94 10.60 1.25
C ASP A 56 12.48 9.49 0.29
N ALA A 57 12.58 9.78 -1.01
CA ALA A 57 12.23 8.85 -2.07
C ALA A 57 13.04 7.55 -2.03
N LYS A 58 14.26 7.59 -1.50
CA LYS A 58 15.15 6.43 -1.36
C LYS A 58 14.64 5.48 -0.27
N SER A 59 14.42 5.98 0.94
CA SER A 59 13.85 5.16 2.02
C SER A 59 12.46 4.63 1.67
N GLN A 60 11.68 5.38 0.87
CA GLN A 60 10.41 4.89 0.36
C GLN A 60 10.57 3.65 -0.53
N LEU A 61 11.53 3.67 -1.46
CA LEU A 61 11.82 2.51 -2.31
C LEU A 61 12.31 1.30 -1.50
N GLU A 62 13.21 1.52 -0.54
CA GLU A 62 13.71 0.47 0.35
C GLU A 62 12.57 -0.16 1.16
N THR A 63 11.64 0.67 1.65
CA THR A 63 10.44 0.21 2.35
C THR A 63 9.55 -0.63 1.44
N LEU A 64 9.32 -0.21 0.19
CA LEU A 64 8.57 -1.00 -0.78
C LEU A 64 9.22 -2.36 -1.04
N GLN A 65 10.54 -2.40 -1.20
CA GLN A 65 11.27 -3.66 -1.42
C GLN A 65 11.15 -4.61 -0.22
N ALA A 66 11.24 -4.09 1.01
CA ALA A 66 11.00 -4.86 2.21
C ALA A 66 9.54 -5.37 2.29
N MET A 67 8.57 -4.57 1.86
CA MET A 67 7.17 -5.01 1.77
C MET A 67 6.96 -6.10 0.72
N VAL A 68 7.59 -6.00 -0.45
CA VAL A 68 7.56 -7.04 -1.49
C VAL A 68 8.18 -8.36 -1.03
N ALA A 69 9.01 -8.35 0.02
CA ALA A 69 9.52 -9.57 0.65
C ALA A 69 8.49 -10.28 1.54
N LYS A 70 7.42 -9.59 1.96
CA LYS A 70 6.33 -10.13 2.79
C LYS A 70 5.22 -10.74 1.92
N ASP A 71 4.37 -11.55 2.55
CA ASP A 71 3.22 -12.19 1.89
C ASP A 71 2.01 -11.23 1.90
N TYR A 72 1.93 -10.37 0.88
CA TYR A 72 0.76 -9.53 0.63
C TYR A 72 0.03 -10.01 -0.63
N LYS A 73 -1.31 -9.95 -0.60
CA LYS A 73 -2.14 -10.18 -1.80
C LYS A 73 -2.13 -9.00 -2.77
N GLY A 74 -1.93 -7.80 -2.24
CA GLY A 74 -1.79 -6.59 -3.02
C GLY A 74 -1.02 -5.51 -2.27
N LEU A 75 -0.49 -4.57 -3.03
CA LEU A 75 0.17 -3.37 -2.56
C LEU A 75 -0.54 -2.14 -3.12
N ILE A 76 -0.82 -1.18 -2.26
CA ILE A 76 -1.27 0.16 -2.65
C ILE A 76 -0.10 1.11 -2.42
N VAL A 77 0.30 1.88 -3.41
CA VAL A 77 1.49 2.76 -3.30
C VAL A 77 1.17 4.21 -3.66
N SER A 78 1.66 5.14 -2.86
CA SER A 78 1.64 6.58 -3.15
C SER A 78 3.09 7.06 -3.30
N PRO A 79 3.62 7.14 -4.54
CA PRO A 79 5.01 7.48 -4.77
C PRO A 79 5.30 8.96 -4.43
N ILE A 80 6.48 9.22 -3.86
CA ILE A 80 6.99 10.59 -3.66
C ILE A 80 7.31 11.26 -4.99
N GLU A 81 7.94 10.50 -5.91
CA GLU A 81 8.33 10.99 -7.22
C GLU A 81 7.68 10.13 -8.31
N PRO A 82 7.47 10.64 -9.54
CA PRO A 82 6.76 9.88 -10.57
C PRO A 82 7.33 8.49 -10.89
N PHE A 83 8.64 8.27 -10.68
CA PHE A 83 9.33 7.04 -11.09
C PHE A 83 10.14 6.33 -10.00
N ASN A 84 10.22 6.85 -8.77
CA ASN A 84 11.11 6.28 -7.75
C ASN A 84 10.73 4.84 -7.36
N LEU A 85 9.44 4.50 -7.41
CA LEU A 85 8.94 3.18 -7.02
C LEU A 85 8.96 2.14 -8.15
N VAL A 86 9.23 2.52 -9.40
CA VAL A 86 9.21 1.61 -10.56
C VAL A 86 10.00 0.32 -10.32
N PRO A 87 11.23 0.34 -9.76
CA PRO A 87 11.97 -0.90 -9.48
C PRO A 87 11.25 -1.81 -8.47
N GLY A 88 10.62 -1.24 -7.45
CA GLY A 88 9.86 -1.98 -6.45
C GLY A 88 8.56 -2.57 -7.02
N VAL A 89 7.84 -1.81 -7.86
CA VAL A 89 6.63 -2.29 -8.56
C VAL A 89 6.97 -3.45 -9.49
N LEU A 90 8.07 -3.36 -10.24
CA LEU A 90 8.52 -4.47 -11.08
C LEU A 90 8.85 -5.72 -10.26
N ALA A 91 9.47 -5.58 -9.08
CA ALA A 91 9.74 -6.70 -8.18
C ALA A 91 8.45 -7.33 -7.63
N ALA A 92 7.45 -6.51 -7.26
CA ALA A 92 6.14 -6.97 -6.82
C ALA A 92 5.41 -7.77 -7.90
N ASN A 93 5.36 -7.23 -9.12
CA ASN A 93 4.71 -7.85 -10.27
C ASN A 93 5.35 -9.20 -10.63
N LYS A 94 6.69 -9.31 -10.56
CA LYS A 94 7.41 -10.58 -10.78
C LYS A 94 7.03 -11.67 -9.77
N LYS A 95 6.60 -11.28 -8.56
CA LYS A 95 6.09 -12.20 -7.54
C LYS A 95 4.58 -12.45 -7.65
N GLY A 96 3.91 -11.87 -8.64
CA GLY A 96 2.46 -11.95 -8.80
C GLY A 96 1.65 -11.07 -7.83
N ILE A 97 2.31 -10.20 -7.05
CA ILE A 97 1.64 -9.24 -6.18
C ILE A 97 1.07 -8.12 -7.04
N LYS A 98 -0.24 -7.84 -6.90
CA LYS A 98 -0.89 -6.73 -7.61
C LYS A 98 -0.51 -5.41 -6.96
N VAL A 99 -0.14 -4.42 -7.77
CA VAL A 99 0.16 -3.06 -7.29
C VAL A 99 -0.83 -2.08 -7.88
N VAL A 100 -1.36 -1.20 -7.03
CA VAL A 100 -2.28 -0.11 -7.39
C VAL A 100 -1.70 1.22 -6.94
#